data_AF-A0A849VHE8-F1
#
_entry.id   AF-A0A849VHE8-F1
#
_cell.length_a   1.000
_cell.length_b   1.000
_cell.length_c   1.000
_cell.angle_alpha   90.00
_cell.angle_beta   90.00
_cell.angle_gamma   90.00
#
_symmetry.space_group_name_H-M   'P 1'
#
loop_
_entity.id
_entity.type
_entity.pdbx_description
1 polymer ?
#
loop_
_entity_poly.entity_id
_entity_poly.type
_entity_poly.pdbx_seq_one_letter_code
_entity_poly.pdbx_strand_id
1 'polypeptide(L)'
;MNILVIDDKANDTKHTRTRLLNILKEQTQIEFDIIPPSEEALKPKLRKIDSYDLIIVDYKFDQTDSPIFKTGASLHSLLRDYTKSVPIYLISVLTYTTNKFGEFDLFIRDEFISDHVSFKKEIEDHNLLKHVRNTHDIINLLRAPDETQDDFTLMLAPILTADNSKAEGADDGELLPTASQDNTHIRLFRWLIQTLFYKEGPLVDVDGAALRLGISKDYFESICERFELAKYNGIFNHSHRTLWWSCLLEDYVLELEDEHNFLSKHSFLEAAPKLLGATTSEKQSKCIVCNERYPDSLGIIVDDDEKSLYQVHIACSELNDSLKQEPFFKNPRIIDGE
;
A
#
# COMPACT_ATOMS: atom_id res chain seq x y z
N MET A 1 15.25 -2.40 -18.33
CA MET A 1 15.15 -1.91 -16.95
C MET A 1 16.43 -2.27 -16.24
N ASN A 2 16.91 -1.40 -15.37
CA ASN A 2 18.18 -1.60 -14.68
C ASN A 2 17.99 -1.34 -13.18
N ILE A 3 18.37 -2.30 -12.33
CA ILE A 3 18.24 -2.15 -10.87
C ILE A 3 19.60 -2.19 -10.19
N LEU A 4 19.75 -1.44 -9.11
CA LEU A 4 20.92 -1.50 -8.24
C LEU A 4 20.57 -2.28 -6.98
N VAL A 5 21.36 -3.29 -6.63
CA VAL A 5 21.21 -4.08 -5.42
C VAL A 5 22.43 -3.90 -4.54
N ILE A 6 22.21 -3.52 -3.29
CA ILE A 6 23.28 -3.31 -2.31
C ILE A 6 23.12 -4.35 -1.20
N ASP A 7 24.06 -5.28 -1.15
CA ASP A 7 23.97 -6.52 -0.37
C ASP A 7 25.37 -6.90 0.13
N ASP A 8 25.53 -7.19 1.41
CA ASP A 8 26.82 -7.61 1.96
C ASP A 8 27.28 -8.97 1.41
N LYS A 9 26.34 -9.79 0.94
CA LYS A 9 26.59 -11.07 0.28
C LYS A 9 26.63 -10.95 -1.24
N ALA A 10 26.89 -9.76 -1.79
CA ALA A 10 27.00 -9.50 -3.23
C ALA A 10 27.96 -10.45 -3.97
N ASN A 11 29.04 -10.88 -3.31
CA ASN A 11 30.04 -11.77 -3.90
C ASN A 11 29.69 -13.28 -3.76
N ASP A 12 28.64 -13.61 -3.00
CA ASP A 12 28.20 -15.00 -2.82
C ASP A 12 27.17 -15.39 -3.90
N THR A 13 27.65 -16.14 -4.88
CA THR A 13 26.82 -16.69 -5.97
C THR A 13 25.79 -17.73 -5.49
N LYS A 14 25.97 -18.30 -4.30
CA LYS A 14 25.03 -19.26 -3.72
C LYS A 14 23.96 -18.60 -2.87
N HIS A 15 24.12 -17.31 -2.55
CA HIS A 15 23.14 -16.55 -1.79
C HIS A 15 21.78 -16.53 -2.50
N THR A 16 20.70 -16.69 -1.74
CA THR A 16 19.33 -16.79 -2.27
C THR A 16 18.98 -15.59 -3.16
N ARG A 17 19.31 -14.37 -2.71
CA ARG A 17 19.02 -13.14 -3.47
C ARG A 17 19.76 -13.09 -4.79
N THR A 18 21.05 -13.43 -4.82
CA THR A 18 21.84 -13.50 -6.06
C THR A 18 21.24 -14.50 -7.05
N ARG A 19 20.76 -15.65 -6.56
CA ARG A 19 20.07 -16.65 -7.40
C ARG A 19 18.75 -16.12 -7.95
N LEU A 20 17.93 -15.47 -7.12
CA LEU A 20 16.67 -14.87 -7.53
C LEU A 20 16.88 -13.78 -8.59
N LEU A 21 17.89 -12.93 -8.44
CA LEU A 21 18.22 -11.88 -9.41
C LEU A 21 18.68 -12.46 -10.76
N ASN A 22 19.45 -13.55 -10.75
CA ASN A 22 19.84 -14.24 -11.99
C ASN A 22 18.61 -14.81 -12.71
N ILE A 23 17.69 -15.45 -11.98
CA ILE A 23 16.41 -15.93 -12.54
C ILE A 23 15.60 -14.76 -13.09
N LEU A 24 15.51 -13.65 -12.35
CA LEU A 24 14.81 -12.43 -12.76
C LEU A 24 15.37 -11.94 -14.10
N LYS A 25 16.69 -11.83 -14.24
CA LYS A 25 17.36 -11.40 -15.46
C LYS A 25 17.02 -12.31 -16.65
N GLU A 26 17.08 -13.63 -16.47
CA GLU A 26 16.77 -14.60 -17.51
C GLU A 26 15.31 -14.55 -17.96
N GLN A 27 14.37 -14.36 -17.04
CA GLN A 27 12.93 -14.42 -17.32
C GLN A 27 12.33 -13.08 -17.79
N THR A 28 12.88 -11.94 -17.35
CA THR A 28 12.23 -10.64 -17.50
C THR A 28 13.03 -9.59 -18.28
N GLN A 29 14.30 -9.89 -18.59
CA GLN A 29 15.27 -8.96 -19.19
C GLN A 29 15.57 -7.73 -18.32
N ILE A 30 15.36 -7.83 -16.99
CA ILE A 30 15.82 -6.83 -16.03
C ILE A 30 17.32 -7.05 -15.81
N GLU A 31 18.11 -6.02 -16.12
CA GLU A 31 19.53 -6.00 -15.79
C GLU A 31 19.70 -5.55 -14.33
N PHE A 32 20.72 -6.06 -13.66
CA PHE A 32 21.01 -5.69 -12.27
C PHE A 32 22.50 -5.54 -12.03
N ASP A 33 22.84 -4.58 -11.17
CA ASP A 33 24.15 -4.40 -10.60
C ASP A 33 24.08 -4.75 -9.11
N ILE A 34 24.75 -5.82 -8.67
CA ILE A 34 24.86 -6.17 -7.24
C ILE A 34 26.23 -5.74 -6.70
N ILE A 35 26.25 -4.97 -5.61
CA ILE A 35 27.47 -4.43 -5.00
C ILE A 35 27.48 -4.59 -3.48
N PRO A 36 28.65 -4.72 -2.85
CA PRO A 36 28.77 -4.67 -1.39
C PRO A 36 28.53 -3.25 -0.85
N PRO A 37 28.12 -3.09 0.42
CA PRO A 37 27.92 -1.80 1.07
C PRO A 37 29.26 -1.15 1.49
N SER A 38 30.14 -0.90 0.52
CA SER A 38 31.44 -0.24 0.72
C SER A 38 31.54 1.05 -0.08
N GLU A 39 32.29 2.04 0.44
CA GLU A 39 32.46 3.34 -0.24
C GLU A 39 33.05 3.20 -1.64
N GLU A 40 34.04 2.31 -1.80
CA GLU A 40 34.71 2.06 -3.08
C GLU A 40 33.75 1.52 -4.14
N ALA A 41 32.85 0.62 -3.76
CA ALA A 41 31.84 0.05 -4.65
C ALA A 41 30.68 1.03 -4.94
N LEU A 42 30.27 1.81 -3.93
CA LEU A 42 29.19 2.80 -4.05
C LEU A 42 29.57 3.97 -4.94
N LYS A 43 30.77 4.56 -4.76
CA LYS A 43 31.20 5.79 -5.44
C LYS A 43 30.98 5.84 -6.96
N PRO A 44 31.31 4.80 -7.76
CA PRO A 44 31.03 4.81 -9.19
C PRO A 44 29.53 4.69 -9.51
N LYS A 45 28.76 3.98 -8.68
CA LYS A 45 27.32 3.75 -8.87
C LYS A 45 26.50 4.98 -8.51
N LEU A 46 26.85 5.67 -7.43
CA LEU A 46 26.21 6.93 -6.99
C LEU A 46 26.25 8.02 -8.07
N ARG A 47 27.32 8.09 -8.88
CA ARG A 47 27.42 9.05 -10.01
C ARG A 47 26.44 8.80 -11.15
N LYS A 48 25.90 7.60 -11.23
CA LYS A 48 24.95 7.15 -12.27
C LYS A 48 23.66 6.65 -11.64
N ILE A 49 23.36 7.08 -10.41
CA ILE A 49 22.24 6.54 -9.63
C ILE A 49 20.90 6.70 -10.35
N ASP A 50 20.71 7.83 -11.06
CA ASP A 50 19.48 8.10 -11.81
C ASP A 50 19.35 7.30 -13.12
N SER A 51 20.36 6.48 -13.46
CA SER A 51 20.24 5.51 -14.56
C SER A 51 19.57 4.21 -14.15
N TYR A 52 19.31 4.03 -12.85
CA TYR A 52 18.56 2.89 -12.33
C TYR A 52 17.07 3.20 -12.23
N ASP A 53 16.25 2.18 -12.44
CA ASP A 53 14.80 2.26 -12.31
C ASP A 53 14.35 2.00 -10.87
N LEU A 54 15.12 1.22 -10.11
CA LEU A 54 14.86 0.84 -8.72
C LEU A 54 16.19 0.52 -8.00
N ILE A 55 16.26 0.87 -6.72
CA ILE A 55 17.38 0.49 -5.84
C ILE A 55 16.84 -0.44 -4.74
N ILE A 56 17.52 -1.55 -4.49
CA ILE A 56 17.23 -2.48 -3.41
C ILE A 56 18.41 -2.52 -2.45
N VAL A 57 18.16 -2.42 -1.16
CA VAL A 57 19.20 -2.40 -0.13
C VAL A 57 18.88 -3.43 0.94
N ASP A 58 19.84 -4.31 1.25
CA ASP A 58 19.69 -5.21 2.40
C ASP A 58 19.53 -4.40 3.68
N TYR A 59 18.52 -4.74 4.48
CA TYR A 59 18.27 -4.10 5.75
C TYR A 59 19.41 -4.30 6.76
N LYS A 60 20.01 -5.49 6.81
CA LYS A 60 21.08 -5.83 7.75
C LYS A 60 22.33 -6.28 7.02
N PHE A 61 23.43 -5.60 7.30
CA PHE A 61 24.74 -6.01 6.84
C PHE A 61 25.40 -6.79 7.98
N ASP A 62 25.69 -8.08 7.76
CA ASP A 62 26.39 -8.94 8.72
C ASP A 62 27.89 -8.63 8.76
N GLN A 63 28.42 -7.95 7.74
CA GLN A 63 29.85 -7.68 7.58
C GLN A 63 30.36 -6.46 8.36
N THR A 64 31.46 -6.68 9.07
CA THR A 64 32.25 -5.69 9.84
C THR A 64 33.13 -4.76 8.98
N ASP A 65 33.20 -4.97 7.66
CA ASP A 65 34.20 -4.34 6.79
C ASP A 65 33.88 -2.88 6.42
N SER A 66 32.63 -2.45 6.63
CA SER A 66 32.24 -1.05 6.53
C SER A 66 31.97 -0.47 7.93
N PRO A 67 32.91 0.28 8.53
CA PRO A 67 32.68 0.88 9.85
C PRO A 67 31.53 1.90 9.86
N ILE A 68 31.10 2.36 8.67
CA ILE A 68 30.15 3.46 8.46
C ILE A 68 28.74 2.93 8.19
N PHE A 69 28.60 1.86 7.40
CA PHE A 69 27.29 1.32 7.01
C PHE A 69 26.98 0.05 7.80
N LYS A 70 26.27 0.20 8.93
CA LYS A 70 25.84 -0.95 9.77
C LYS A 70 24.47 -1.50 9.38
N THR A 71 23.62 -0.70 8.74
CA THR A 71 22.27 -1.10 8.32
C THR A 71 21.91 -0.45 6.99
N GLY A 72 20.99 -1.07 6.24
CA GLY A 72 20.42 -0.46 5.03
C GLY A 72 19.72 0.87 5.31
N ALA A 73 19.21 1.04 6.54
CA ALA A 73 18.61 2.29 7.00
C ALA A 73 19.59 3.47 6.93
N SER A 74 20.82 3.31 7.40
CA SER A 74 21.81 4.38 7.34
C SER A 74 22.25 4.69 5.90
N LEU A 75 22.20 3.68 5.02
CA LEU A 75 22.54 3.85 3.62
C LEU A 75 21.43 4.56 2.83
N HIS A 76 20.16 4.38 3.19
CA HIS A 76 19.03 5.04 2.53
C HIS A 76 19.17 6.57 2.53
N SER A 77 19.51 7.16 3.68
CA SER A 77 19.72 8.62 3.78
C SER A 77 20.80 9.10 2.83
N LEU A 78 21.93 8.37 2.75
CA LEU A 78 22.99 8.69 1.80
C LEU A 78 22.50 8.59 0.35
N LEU A 79 21.79 7.52 -0.01
CA LEU A 79 21.27 7.35 -1.37
C LEU A 79 20.31 8.49 -1.76
N ARG A 80 19.49 8.97 -0.82
CA ARG A 80 18.58 10.12 -1.04
C ARG A 80 19.29 11.44 -1.30
N ASP A 81 20.51 11.62 -0.79
CA ASP A 81 21.32 12.78 -1.13
C ASP A 81 21.77 12.76 -2.61
N TYR A 82 21.83 11.57 -3.24
CA TYR A 82 22.25 11.39 -4.63
C TYR A 82 21.09 11.20 -5.60
N THR A 83 19.94 10.68 -5.17
CA THR A 83 18.75 10.54 -6.01
C THR A 83 17.46 10.94 -5.31
N LYS A 84 16.66 11.74 -6.01
CA LYS A 84 15.33 12.18 -5.57
C LYS A 84 14.20 11.46 -6.27
N SER A 85 14.52 10.67 -7.30
CA SER A 85 13.56 10.14 -8.28
C SER A 85 13.64 8.64 -8.52
N VAL A 86 14.57 7.95 -7.87
CA VAL A 86 14.64 6.49 -7.96
C VAL A 86 14.01 5.92 -6.68
N PRO A 87 13.02 5.02 -6.78
CA PRO A 87 12.48 4.35 -5.61
C PRO A 87 13.56 3.51 -4.92
N ILE A 88 13.56 3.51 -3.59
CA ILE A 88 14.53 2.76 -2.78
C ILE A 88 13.80 1.79 -1.86
N TYR A 89 13.98 0.50 -2.12
CA TYR A 89 13.37 -0.58 -1.36
C TYR A 89 14.38 -1.16 -0.38
N LEU A 90 13.95 -1.41 0.85
CA LEU A 90 14.69 -2.22 1.79
C LEU A 90 14.24 -3.67 1.71
N ILE A 91 15.18 -4.60 1.77
CA ILE A 91 14.88 -6.04 1.71
C ILE A 91 15.43 -6.76 2.93
N SER A 92 14.67 -7.72 3.46
CA SER A 92 15.07 -8.52 4.63
C SER A 92 14.46 -9.92 4.58
N VAL A 93 15.19 -10.88 5.15
CA VAL A 93 14.71 -12.26 5.39
C VAL A 93 13.87 -12.34 6.67
N LEU A 94 14.08 -11.42 7.62
CA LEU A 94 13.37 -11.41 8.90
C LEU A 94 11.94 -10.89 8.72
N THR A 95 10.98 -11.59 9.34
CA THR A 95 9.60 -11.13 9.56
C THR A 95 9.58 -9.95 10.53
N TYR A 96 9.96 -8.78 10.02
CA TYR A 96 9.60 -7.55 10.69
C TYR A 96 8.18 -7.21 10.27
N THR A 97 7.22 -7.30 11.19
CA THR A 97 5.89 -6.67 11.10
C THR A 97 5.98 -5.14 11.13
N THR A 98 7.19 -4.60 11.26
CA THR A 98 7.43 -3.17 11.31
C THR A 98 7.53 -2.60 9.90
N ASN A 99 6.36 -2.38 9.34
CA ASN A 99 6.03 -1.15 8.63
C ASN A 99 6.30 0.07 9.53
N LYS A 100 7.55 0.28 9.98
CA LYS A 100 8.02 1.56 10.53
C LYS A 100 8.19 2.49 9.33
N PHE A 101 7.05 2.87 8.78
CA PHE A 101 6.93 3.79 7.68
C PHE A 101 7.34 5.20 8.13
N GLY A 102 8.06 5.90 7.28
CA GLY A 102 8.55 7.25 7.53
C GLY A 102 9.99 7.47 7.08
N GLU A 103 10.81 6.40 7.02
CA GLU A 103 12.23 6.51 6.66
C GLU A 103 12.57 5.91 5.28
N PHE A 104 11.72 5.06 4.67
CA PHE A 104 11.98 4.35 3.41
C PHE A 104 10.77 4.39 2.46
N ASP A 105 10.98 4.13 1.17
CA ASP A 105 9.86 4.05 0.22
C ASP A 105 9.07 2.76 0.39
N LEU A 106 9.71 1.59 0.42
CA LEU A 106 9.04 0.31 0.66
C LEU A 106 9.96 -0.68 1.37
N PHE A 107 9.40 -1.53 2.23
CA PHE A 107 10.09 -2.66 2.83
C PHE A 107 9.53 -3.96 2.23
N ILE A 108 10.38 -4.74 1.59
CA ILE A 108 10.03 -5.96 0.87
C ILE A 108 10.75 -7.17 1.44
N ARG A 109 10.31 -8.36 1.04
CA ARG A 109 10.98 -9.63 1.33
C ARG A 109 11.56 -10.24 0.06
N ASP A 110 12.42 -11.23 0.21
CA ASP A 110 12.98 -11.95 -0.95
C ASP A 110 11.88 -12.64 -1.79
N GLU A 111 10.75 -13.05 -1.18
CA GLU A 111 9.62 -13.62 -1.92
C GLU A 111 9.03 -12.65 -2.95
N PHE A 112 9.12 -11.34 -2.72
CA PHE A 112 8.63 -10.33 -3.66
C PHE A 112 9.42 -10.36 -4.98
N ILE A 113 10.72 -10.66 -4.93
CA ILE A 113 11.56 -10.81 -6.14
C ILE A 113 11.25 -12.13 -6.86
N SER A 114 10.82 -13.16 -6.10
CA SER A 114 10.53 -14.49 -6.67
C SER A 114 9.35 -14.49 -7.64
N ASP A 115 8.35 -13.63 -7.42
CA ASP A 115 7.32 -13.32 -8.40
C ASP A 115 7.85 -12.30 -9.42
N HIS A 116 8.68 -12.79 -10.32
CA HIS A 116 9.34 -12.00 -11.35
C HIS A 116 8.37 -11.22 -12.25
N VAL A 117 7.13 -11.70 -12.45
CA VAL A 117 6.13 -11.02 -13.27
C VAL A 117 5.61 -9.78 -12.54
N SER A 118 5.16 -9.95 -11.30
CA SER A 118 4.66 -8.83 -10.49
C SER A 118 5.78 -7.83 -10.18
N PHE A 119 6.99 -8.32 -9.87
CA PHE A 119 8.16 -7.48 -9.64
C PHE A 119 8.56 -6.63 -10.85
N LYS A 120 8.45 -7.18 -12.07
CA LYS A 120 8.69 -6.39 -13.29
C LYS A 120 7.65 -5.28 -13.44
N LYS A 121 6.37 -5.61 -13.24
CA LYS A 121 5.28 -4.64 -13.34
C LYS A 121 5.39 -3.53 -12.31
N GLU A 122 5.86 -3.84 -11.10
CA GLU A 122 6.19 -2.84 -10.08
C GLU A 122 7.14 -1.75 -10.62
N ILE A 123 8.19 -2.15 -11.33
CA ILE A 123 9.18 -1.22 -11.91
C ILE A 123 8.56 -0.44 -13.08
N GLU A 124 7.72 -1.09 -13.90
CA GLU A 124 6.97 -0.44 -14.97
C GLU A 124 6.02 0.64 -14.41
N ASP A 125 5.34 0.33 -13.31
CA ASP A 125 4.42 1.23 -12.61
C ASP A 125 5.16 2.44 -12.04
N HIS A 126 6.32 2.26 -11.40
CA HIS A 126 7.18 3.38 -11.03
C HIS A 126 7.57 4.26 -12.20
N ASN A 127 7.86 3.65 -13.35
CA ASN A 127 8.15 4.39 -14.57
C ASN A 127 6.93 5.14 -15.12
N LEU A 128 5.71 4.63 -14.98
CA LEU A 128 4.49 5.36 -15.29
C LEU A 128 4.31 6.56 -14.34
N LEU A 129 4.50 6.36 -13.03
CA LEU A 129 4.39 7.43 -12.04
C LEU A 129 5.36 8.60 -12.30
N LYS A 130 6.58 8.33 -12.80
CA LYS A 130 7.55 9.38 -13.15
C LYS A 130 7.01 10.38 -14.18
N HIS A 131 6.02 9.98 -14.99
CA HIS A 131 5.45 10.81 -16.05
C HIS A 131 4.18 11.55 -15.62
N VAL A 132 3.68 11.34 -14.39
CA VAL A 132 2.52 12.05 -13.84
C VAL A 132 2.87 13.53 -13.63
N ARG A 133 2.06 14.42 -14.21
CA ARG A 133 2.24 15.88 -14.10
C ARG A 133 1.08 16.58 -13.43
N ASN A 134 -0.10 15.96 -13.46
CA ASN A 134 -1.33 16.54 -12.93
C ASN A 134 -2.21 15.44 -12.31
N THR A 135 -3.27 15.86 -11.63
CA THR A 135 -4.23 14.96 -10.96
C THR A 135 -4.90 14.00 -11.94
N HIS A 136 -5.22 14.46 -13.15
CA HIS A 136 -5.90 13.63 -14.14
C HIS A 136 -5.02 12.45 -14.60
N ASP A 137 -3.71 12.66 -14.75
CA ASP A 137 -2.77 11.59 -15.11
C ASP A 137 -2.79 10.46 -14.08
N ILE A 138 -2.73 10.78 -12.77
CA ILE A 138 -2.74 9.78 -11.70
C ILE A 138 -4.13 9.13 -11.55
N ILE A 139 -5.22 9.88 -11.66
CA ILE A 139 -6.59 9.33 -11.65
C ILE A 139 -6.76 8.29 -12.76
N ASN A 140 -6.24 8.57 -13.96
CA ASN A 140 -6.26 7.63 -15.08
C ASN A 140 -5.40 6.38 -14.81
N LEU A 141 -4.23 6.53 -14.18
CA LEU A 141 -3.39 5.38 -13.78
C LEU A 141 -4.05 4.52 -12.68
N LEU A 142 -4.77 5.15 -11.76
CA LEU A 142 -5.59 4.46 -10.75
C LEU A 142 -6.82 3.79 -11.37
N ARG A 143 -7.26 4.25 -12.55
CA ARG A 143 -8.54 3.86 -13.16
C ARG A 143 -9.70 4.08 -12.18
N ALA A 144 -9.69 5.25 -11.55
CA ALA A 144 -10.70 5.59 -10.55
C ALA A 144 -12.08 5.77 -11.23
N PRO A 145 -13.16 5.22 -10.64
CA PRO A 145 -14.53 5.42 -11.12
C PRO A 145 -14.87 6.91 -11.15
N ASP A 146 -15.70 7.32 -12.12
CA ASP A 146 -16.08 8.72 -12.34
C ASP A 146 -16.58 9.41 -11.07
N GLU A 147 -17.37 8.70 -10.25
CA GLU A 147 -17.94 9.21 -9.01
C GLU A 147 -16.90 9.57 -7.93
N THR A 148 -15.69 9.00 -8.02
CA THR A 148 -14.61 9.23 -7.06
C THR A 148 -13.60 10.28 -7.51
N GLN A 149 -13.69 10.76 -8.75
CA GLN A 149 -12.65 11.62 -9.35
C GLN A 149 -12.53 12.98 -8.64
N ASP A 150 -13.63 13.56 -8.19
CA ASP A 150 -13.63 14.83 -7.44
C ASP A 150 -12.95 14.65 -6.08
N ASP A 151 -13.27 13.58 -5.36
CA ASP A 151 -12.65 13.22 -4.09
C ASP A 151 -11.14 12.97 -4.25
N PHE A 152 -10.72 12.25 -5.29
CA PHE A 152 -9.30 12.07 -5.61
C PHE A 152 -8.62 13.39 -5.94
N THR A 153 -9.31 14.30 -6.63
CA THR A 153 -8.77 15.63 -6.92
C THR A 153 -8.44 16.40 -5.64
N LEU A 154 -9.31 16.32 -4.64
CA LEU A 154 -9.08 16.91 -3.32
C LEU A 154 -7.96 16.20 -2.55
N MET A 155 -7.93 14.86 -2.56
CA MET A 155 -6.91 14.06 -1.88
C MET A 155 -5.49 14.27 -2.43
N LEU A 156 -5.37 14.42 -3.75
CA LEU A 156 -4.08 14.51 -4.44
C LEU A 156 -3.51 15.93 -4.50
N ALA A 157 -4.36 16.96 -4.38
CA ALA A 157 -3.94 18.35 -4.48
C ALA A 157 -2.78 18.73 -3.54
N PRO A 158 -2.74 18.33 -2.25
CA PRO A 158 -1.61 18.62 -1.37
C PRO A 158 -0.30 17.96 -1.82
N ILE A 159 -0.37 16.77 -2.42
CA ILE A 159 0.82 15.99 -2.82
C ILE A 159 1.48 16.59 -4.06
N LEU A 160 0.65 17.06 -5.01
CA LEU A 160 1.08 17.68 -6.26
C LEU A 160 1.50 19.15 -6.09
N THR A 161 0.89 19.88 -5.15
CA THR A 161 1.21 21.30 -4.92
C THR A 161 2.40 21.52 -3.97
N ALA A 162 2.84 20.49 -3.24
CA ALA A 162 3.99 20.55 -2.32
C ALA A 162 5.32 20.97 -2.99
N ASP A 163 5.46 20.86 -4.33
CA ASP A 163 6.63 21.37 -5.04
C ASP A 163 6.63 22.90 -5.21
N ASN A 164 5.47 23.55 -5.11
CA ASN A 164 5.32 24.98 -5.40
C ASN A 164 5.37 25.89 -4.16
N SER A 165 5.29 25.34 -2.95
CA SER A 165 5.28 26.11 -1.69
C SER A 165 6.64 26.63 -1.23
N LYS A 166 7.68 26.57 -2.09
CA LYS A 166 8.98 27.24 -1.86
C LYS A 166 9.16 28.58 -2.59
N ALA A 167 8.15 29.10 -3.27
CA ALA A 167 8.32 30.35 -4.01
C ALA A 167 7.99 31.62 -3.20
N GLU A 168 7.07 31.64 -2.24
CA GLU A 168 6.67 32.90 -1.57
C GLU A 168 6.26 32.69 -0.11
N GLY A 169 7.03 33.28 0.83
CA GLY A 169 6.59 33.58 2.20
C GLY A 169 6.76 32.49 3.25
N ALA A 170 8.00 32.26 3.71
CA ALA A 170 8.25 31.58 4.97
C ALA A 170 8.30 32.63 6.10
N ASP A 171 7.19 32.81 6.81
CA ASP A 171 7.16 33.38 8.16
C ASP A 171 6.23 32.54 9.04
N ASP A 172 6.66 32.35 10.28
CA ASP A 172 6.05 31.59 11.39
C ASP A 172 5.97 30.05 11.33
N GLY A 173 6.88 29.41 12.09
CA GLY A 173 6.46 28.93 13.42
C GLY A 173 6.00 27.47 13.60
N GLU A 174 5.81 26.67 12.56
CA GLU A 174 5.54 25.23 12.72
C GLU A 174 6.54 24.37 11.95
N LEU A 175 7.39 23.65 12.69
CA LEU A 175 8.25 22.61 12.17
C LEU A 175 7.39 21.44 11.69
N LEU A 176 6.82 21.56 10.48
CA LEU A 176 6.46 20.40 9.68
C LEU A 176 7.68 19.48 9.62
N PRO A 177 7.54 18.16 9.85
CA PRO A 177 8.65 17.24 9.72
C PRO A 177 9.22 17.44 8.33
N THR A 178 10.50 17.83 8.28
CA THR A 178 11.26 18.22 7.09
C THR A 178 10.65 17.61 5.84
N ALA A 179 9.86 18.39 5.11
CA ALA A 179 9.31 17.97 3.83
C ALA A 179 10.50 17.56 2.98
N SER A 180 10.72 16.25 2.89
CA SER A 180 11.85 15.68 2.18
C SER A 180 11.79 16.26 0.77
N GLN A 181 12.94 16.65 0.22
CA GLN A 181 13.08 17.20 -1.13
C GLN A 181 12.81 16.14 -2.22
N ASP A 182 11.87 15.23 -1.95
CA ASP A 182 11.55 14.07 -2.76
C ASP A 182 10.72 14.52 -3.95
N ASN A 183 10.97 13.90 -5.10
CA ASN A 183 10.22 14.19 -6.32
C ASN A 183 8.74 13.78 -6.15
N THR A 184 7.83 14.50 -6.84
CA THR A 184 6.38 14.25 -6.84
C THR A 184 6.00 12.77 -6.90
N HIS A 185 6.61 11.99 -7.80
CA HIS A 185 6.25 10.59 -7.96
C HIS A 185 6.62 9.70 -6.76
N ILE A 186 7.70 10.00 -6.03
CA ILE A 186 8.04 9.28 -4.79
C ILE A 186 7.02 9.62 -3.70
N ARG A 187 6.58 10.88 -3.61
CA ARG A 187 5.52 11.29 -2.68
C ARG A 187 4.18 10.63 -3.01
N LEU A 188 3.82 10.57 -4.30
CA LEU A 188 2.64 9.86 -4.77
C LEU A 188 2.73 8.38 -4.42
N PHE A 189 3.84 7.72 -4.74
CA PHE A 189 4.05 6.31 -4.41
C PHE A 189 3.88 6.05 -2.92
N ARG A 190 4.50 6.87 -2.05
CA ARG A 190 4.35 6.74 -0.60
C ARG A 190 2.90 6.93 -0.15
N TRP A 191 2.18 7.89 -0.71
CA TRP A 191 0.76 8.06 -0.39
C TRP A 191 -0.09 6.86 -0.84
N LEU A 192 0.19 6.29 -2.01
CA LEU A 192 -0.53 5.11 -2.50
C LEU A 192 -0.38 3.93 -1.53
N ILE A 193 0.86 3.59 -1.16
CA ILE A 193 1.13 2.43 -0.32
C ILE A 193 0.77 2.64 1.16
N GLN A 194 0.84 3.88 1.67
CA GLN A 194 0.59 4.18 3.10
C GLN A 194 -0.87 4.51 3.38
N THR A 195 -1.55 5.10 2.40
CA THR A 195 -2.93 5.58 2.56
C THR A 195 -3.86 4.78 1.67
N LEU A 196 -3.76 4.92 0.34
CA LEU A 196 -4.80 4.43 -0.57
C LEU A 196 -4.98 2.90 -0.53
N PHE A 197 -3.89 2.13 -0.51
CA PHE A 197 -3.94 0.66 -0.55
C PHE A 197 -4.04 0.01 0.84
N TYR A 198 -3.81 0.79 1.90
CA TYR A 198 -3.71 0.26 3.26
C TYR A 198 -4.89 0.63 4.14
N LYS A 199 -5.39 1.87 4.03
CA LYS A 199 -6.50 2.38 4.85
C LYS A 199 -7.83 2.13 4.15
N GLU A 200 -8.86 1.88 4.96
CA GLU A 200 -10.23 1.81 4.48
C GLU A 200 -10.67 3.17 3.95
N GLY A 201 -11.16 3.22 2.71
CA GLY A 201 -11.56 4.48 2.06
C GLY A 201 -12.26 4.21 0.73
N PRO A 202 -11.87 4.90 -0.36
CA PRO A 202 -12.38 4.61 -1.70
C PRO A 202 -12.12 3.16 -2.13
N LEU A 203 -10.92 2.66 -1.82
CA LEU A 203 -10.56 1.26 -1.94
C LEU A 203 -10.73 0.56 -0.60
N VAL A 204 -11.22 -0.67 -0.65
CA VAL A 204 -11.40 -1.55 0.50
C VAL A 204 -10.84 -2.93 0.20
N ASP A 205 -10.35 -3.61 1.22
CA ASP A 205 -9.93 -5.00 1.11
C ASP A 205 -11.11 -5.97 1.32
N VAL A 206 -10.80 -7.26 1.52
CA VAL A 206 -11.82 -8.30 1.73
C VAL A 206 -12.67 -8.03 2.98
N ASP A 207 -12.06 -7.53 4.06
CA ASP A 207 -12.74 -7.29 5.33
C ASP A 207 -13.60 -6.03 5.23
N GLY A 208 -13.08 -4.99 4.58
CA GLY A 208 -13.81 -3.76 4.25
C GLY A 208 -14.98 -4.00 3.30
N ALA A 209 -14.78 -4.78 2.24
CA ALA A 209 -15.84 -5.14 1.29
C ALA A 209 -16.96 -5.95 1.97
N ALA A 210 -16.60 -6.94 2.78
CA ALA A 210 -17.57 -7.72 3.54
C ALA A 210 -18.37 -6.85 4.52
N LEU A 211 -17.70 -5.93 5.23
CA LEU A 211 -18.33 -4.97 6.13
C LEU A 211 -19.35 -4.09 5.37
N ARG A 212 -18.92 -3.51 4.25
CA ARG A 212 -19.75 -2.62 3.40
C ARG A 212 -21.02 -3.30 2.91
N LEU A 213 -20.91 -4.58 2.55
CA LEU A 213 -22.02 -5.37 2.03
C LEU A 213 -22.87 -6.03 3.12
N GLY A 214 -22.52 -5.87 4.40
CA GLY A 214 -23.25 -6.46 5.53
C GLY A 214 -23.11 -8.00 5.65
N ILE A 215 -22.06 -8.57 5.07
CA ILE A 215 -21.84 -10.02 4.98
C ILE A 215 -20.57 -10.46 5.72
N SER A 216 -20.46 -11.75 6.01
CA SER A 216 -19.24 -12.30 6.59
C SER A 216 -18.11 -12.37 5.56
N LYS A 217 -16.87 -12.30 6.03
CA LYS A 217 -15.66 -12.42 5.21
C LYS A 217 -15.69 -13.68 4.34
N ASP A 218 -15.91 -14.83 4.96
CA ASP A 218 -15.98 -16.13 4.28
C ASP A 218 -17.05 -16.14 3.17
N TYR A 219 -18.19 -15.49 3.42
CA TYR A 219 -19.23 -15.42 2.40
C TYR A 219 -18.82 -14.51 1.25
N PHE A 220 -18.24 -13.33 1.52
CA PHE A 220 -17.71 -12.45 0.48
C PHE A 220 -16.67 -13.16 -0.38
N GLU A 221 -15.72 -13.87 0.23
CA GLU A 221 -14.72 -14.66 -0.50
C GLU A 221 -15.35 -15.71 -1.43
N SER A 222 -16.46 -16.32 -1.02
CA SER A 222 -17.20 -17.29 -1.85
C SER A 222 -17.94 -16.68 -3.04
N ILE A 223 -18.17 -15.35 -3.03
CA ILE A 223 -18.93 -14.65 -4.07
C ILE A 223 -18.14 -13.52 -4.74
N CYS A 224 -16.87 -13.34 -4.41
CA CYS A 224 -16.08 -12.17 -4.81
C CYS A 224 -15.94 -12.04 -6.34
N GLU A 225 -16.00 -13.15 -7.08
CA GLU A 225 -16.00 -13.19 -8.54
C GLU A 225 -17.21 -12.45 -9.17
N ARG A 226 -18.30 -12.23 -8.41
CA ARG A 226 -19.43 -11.41 -8.88
C ARG A 226 -19.07 -9.92 -8.99
N PHE A 227 -18.00 -9.50 -8.31
CA PHE A 227 -17.57 -8.11 -8.17
C PHE A 227 -16.31 -7.81 -9.00
N GLU A 228 -16.05 -8.55 -10.09
CA GLU A 228 -14.87 -8.32 -10.93
C GLU A 228 -14.83 -6.92 -11.55
N LEU A 229 -15.98 -6.28 -11.81
CA LEU A 229 -16.03 -4.88 -12.26
C LEU A 229 -15.61 -3.88 -11.17
N ALA A 230 -15.86 -4.21 -9.90
CA ALA A 230 -15.46 -3.38 -8.77
C ALA A 230 -13.98 -3.57 -8.40
N LYS A 231 -13.33 -4.63 -8.90
CA LYS A 231 -11.96 -4.99 -8.54
C LYS A 231 -10.97 -3.95 -9.05
N TYR A 232 -10.10 -3.48 -8.16
CA TYR A 232 -9.05 -2.53 -8.50
C TYR A 232 -8.07 -3.14 -9.50
N ASN A 233 -7.87 -2.46 -10.63
CA ASN A 233 -6.97 -2.91 -11.69
C ASN A 233 -6.07 -1.79 -12.24
N GLY A 234 -5.87 -0.74 -11.44
CA GLY A 234 -4.94 0.34 -11.71
C GLY A 234 -3.49 -0.01 -11.38
N ILE A 235 -2.65 1.02 -11.35
CA ILE A 235 -1.23 0.92 -11.03
C ILE A 235 -0.96 0.23 -9.68
N PHE A 236 0.11 -0.57 -9.59
CA PHE A 236 0.52 -1.37 -8.43
C PHE A 236 -0.46 -2.46 -7.96
N ASN A 237 -1.55 -2.73 -8.68
CA ASN A 237 -2.50 -3.78 -8.30
C ASN A 237 -1.89 -5.19 -8.21
N HIS A 238 -0.75 -5.42 -8.88
CA HIS A 238 -0.07 -6.71 -8.92
C HIS A 238 0.77 -7.00 -7.67
N SER A 239 1.14 -5.95 -6.93
CA SER A 239 2.09 -6.04 -5.82
C SER A 239 1.42 -5.97 -4.45
N HIS A 240 0.10 -5.84 -4.43
CA HIS A 240 -0.70 -5.68 -3.23
C HIS A 240 -1.81 -6.71 -3.15
N ARG A 241 -2.43 -6.78 -1.97
CA ARG A 241 -3.66 -7.55 -1.77
C ARG A 241 -4.73 -7.09 -2.75
N THR A 242 -5.67 -7.98 -3.06
CA THR A 242 -6.82 -7.60 -3.89
C THR A 242 -7.65 -6.53 -3.17
N LEU A 243 -8.00 -5.48 -3.89
CA LEU A 243 -8.81 -4.36 -3.42
C LEU A 243 -10.01 -4.17 -4.35
N TRP A 244 -11.06 -3.55 -3.83
CA TRP A 244 -12.26 -3.21 -4.58
C TRP A 244 -12.62 -1.73 -4.37
N TRP A 245 -13.17 -1.12 -5.41
CA TRP A 245 -13.81 0.18 -5.34
C TRP A 245 -15.11 0.06 -4.54
N SER A 246 -15.16 0.73 -3.39
CA SER A 246 -16.30 0.66 -2.48
C SER A 246 -17.61 1.13 -3.13
N CYS A 247 -17.59 2.20 -3.93
CA CYS A 247 -18.76 2.64 -4.69
C CYS A 247 -19.28 1.55 -5.63
N LEU A 248 -18.40 0.93 -6.42
CA LEU A 248 -18.80 -0.11 -7.39
C LEU A 248 -19.32 -1.39 -6.72
N LEU A 249 -18.91 -1.68 -5.48
CA LEU A 249 -19.52 -2.76 -4.69
C LEU A 249 -20.97 -2.42 -4.33
N GLU A 250 -21.22 -1.18 -3.92
CA GLU A 250 -22.56 -0.69 -3.58
C GLU A 250 -23.45 -0.64 -4.83
N ASP A 251 -22.94 -0.12 -5.94
CA ASP A 251 -23.63 -0.05 -7.24
C ASP A 251 -24.07 -1.44 -7.72
N TYR A 252 -23.18 -2.44 -7.64
CA TYR A 252 -23.53 -3.80 -8.01
C TYR A 252 -24.78 -4.31 -7.27
N VAL A 253 -24.91 -4.00 -5.97
CA VAL A 253 -26.07 -4.39 -5.17
C VAL A 253 -27.31 -3.61 -5.58
N LEU A 254 -27.17 -2.30 -5.82
CA LEU A 254 -28.28 -1.42 -6.23
C LEU A 254 -28.85 -1.81 -7.60
N GLU A 255 -28.05 -2.43 -8.46
CA GLU A 255 -28.47 -2.93 -9.78
C GLU A 255 -29.11 -4.33 -9.74
N LEU A 256 -29.09 -5.04 -8.61
CA LEU A 256 -29.75 -6.35 -8.49
C LEU A 256 -31.27 -6.23 -8.53
N GLU A 257 -31.92 -7.26 -9.08
CA GLU A 257 -33.38 -7.37 -9.03
C GLU A 257 -33.87 -7.48 -7.58
N ASP A 258 -34.65 -6.48 -7.14
CA ASP A 258 -35.20 -6.40 -5.79
C ASP A 258 -36.71 -6.69 -5.79
N GLU A 259 -37.10 -7.93 -6.13
CA GLU A 259 -38.50 -8.37 -6.18
C GLU A 259 -39.27 -8.10 -4.86
N HIS A 260 -38.55 -8.14 -3.74
CA HIS A 260 -39.11 -8.01 -2.39
C HIS A 260 -39.08 -6.58 -1.87
N ASN A 261 -38.55 -5.63 -2.63
CA ASN A 261 -38.35 -4.22 -2.26
C ASN A 261 -37.57 -4.07 -0.94
N PHE A 262 -36.51 -4.86 -0.74
CA PHE A 262 -35.62 -4.76 0.41
C PHE A 262 -34.97 -3.37 0.53
N LEU A 263 -34.48 -2.79 -0.57
CA LEU A 263 -33.80 -1.49 -0.56
C LEU A 263 -34.72 -0.34 -0.11
N SER A 264 -36.03 -0.48 -0.33
CA SER A 264 -37.02 0.50 0.13
C SER A 264 -37.48 0.28 1.58
N LYS A 265 -37.29 -0.92 2.13
CA LYS A 265 -37.80 -1.33 3.45
C LYS A 265 -36.74 -1.33 4.54
N HIS A 266 -35.48 -1.39 4.16
CA HIS A 266 -34.35 -1.62 5.04
C HIS A 266 -33.22 -0.64 4.74
N SER A 267 -32.30 -0.48 5.69
CA SER A 267 -31.02 0.18 5.40
C SER A 267 -30.23 -0.65 4.38
N PHE A 268 -29.27 -0.02 3.70
CA PHE A 268 -28.41 -0.73 2.75
C PHE A 268 -27.74 -1.97 3.38
N LEU A 269 -27.17 -1.83 4.59
CA LEU A 269 -26.51 -2.92 5.33
C LEU A 269 -27.44 -4.10 5.65
N GLU A 270 -28.74 -3.86 5.78
CA GLU A 270 -29.74 -4.91 6.01
C GLU A 270 -30.31 -5.51 4.71
N ALA A 271 -30.34 -4.72 3.62
CA ALA A 271 -30.87 -5.11 2.33
C ALA A 271 -29.83 -5.88 1.49
N ALA A 272 -28.59 -5.39 1.44
CA ALA A 272 -27.52 -5.95 0.62
C ALA A 272 -27.27 -7.44 0.89
N PRO A 273 -27.18 -7.92 2.14
CA PRO A 273 -27.00 -9.35 2.42
C PRO A 273 -28.13 -10.20 1.84
N LYS A 274 -29.37 -9.72 1.89
CA LYS A 274 -30.54 -10.44 1.37
C LYS A 274 -30.50 -10.55 -0.15
N LEU A 275 -30.17 -9.45 -0.83
CA LEU A 275 -30.01 -9.42 -2.29
C LEU A 275 -28.83 -10.28 -2.76
N LEU A 276 -27.77 -10.37 -1.95
CA LEU A 276 -26.60 -11.21 -2.22
C LEU A 276 -26.81 -12.69 -1.84
N GLY A 277 -27.97 -13.06 -1.28
CA GLY A 277 -28.29 -14.44 -0.88
C GLY A 277 -27.69 -14.88 0.46
N ALA A 278 -27.17 -13.96 1.27
CA ALA A 278 -26.73 -14.19 2.64
C ALA A 278 -27.94 -14.29 3.60
N THR A 279 -28.69 -15.37 3.49
CA THR A 279 -29.93 -15.60 4.25
C THR A 279 -29.72 -16.21 5.63
N THR A 280 -28.55 -16.79 5.90
CA THR A 280 -28.19 -17.39 7.19
C THR A 280 -27.37 -16.45 8.05
N SER A 281 -27.47 -16.60 9.37
CA SER A 281 -26.73 -15.77 10.34
C SER A 281 -25.21 -15.85 10.17
N GLU A 282 -24.68 -16.97 9.70
CA GLU A 282 -23.24 -17.20 9.47
C GLU A 282 -22.71 -16.46 8.23
N LYS A 283 -23.58 -16.16 7.27
CA LYS A 283 -23.24 -15.43 6.04
C LYS A 283 -23.34 -13.92 6.21
N GLN A 284 -23.88 -13.45 7.34
CA GLN A 284 -24.06 -12.05 7.66
C GLN A 284 -22.91 -11.56 8.54
N SER A 285 -22.55 -10.29 8.39
CA SER A 285 -21.54 -9.67 9.24
C SER A 285 -22.00 -9.64 10.70
N LYS A 286 -21.07 -9.87 11.63
CA LYS A 286 -21.31 -9.79 13.07
C LYS A 286 -20.19 -9.06 13.77
N CYS A 287 -20.57 -8.29 14.77
CA CYS A 287 -19.62 -7.64 15.66
C CYS A 287 -18.88 -8.68 16.50
N ILE A 288 -17.55 -8.61 16.51
CA ILE A 288 -16.71 -9.55 17.26
C ILE A 288 -16.94 -9.47 18.79
N VAL A 289 -17.41 -8.33 19.30
CA VAL A 289 -17.62 -8.09 20.75
C VAL A 289 -19.01 -8.51 21.21
N CYS A 290 -20.07 -7.96 20.60
CA CYS A 290 -21.44 -8.20 21.05
C CYS A 290 -22.17 -9.30 20.28
N ASN A 291 -21.58 -9.83 19.20
CA ASN A 291 -22.15 -10.86 18.31
C ASN A 291 -23.45 -10.44 17.59
N GLU A 292 -23.83 -9.15 17.68
CA GLU A 292 -24.95 -8.59 16.93
C GLU A 292 -24.58 -8.32 15.47
N ARG A 293 -25.59 -8.31 14.60
CA ARG A 293 -25.42 -8.18 13.15
C ARG A 293 -25.07 -6.77 12.72
N TYR A 294 -24.52 -6.67 11.50
CA TYR A 294 -24.28 -5.42 10.79
C TYR A 294 -23.42 -4.43 11.59
N PRO A 295 -22.19 -4.82 11.97
CA PRO A 295 -21.18 -3.87 12.40
C PRO A 295 -20.99 -2.74 11.36
N ASP A 296 -20.55 -1.58 11.84
CA ASP A 296 -20.41 -0.33 11.07
C ASP A 296 -18.95 0.15 10.97
N SER A 297 -18.00 -0.60 11.54
CA SER A 297 -16.57 -0.31 11.50
C SER A 297 -15.71 -1.58 11.48
N LEU A 298 -14.43 -1.39 11.14
CA LEU A 298 -13.36 -2.36 11.42
C LEU A 298 -12.57 -1.91 12.66
N GLY A 299 -12.01 -2.88 13.37
CA GLY A 299 -11.14 -2.65 14.53
C GLY A 299 -10.05 -3.70 14.67
N ILE A 300 -9.04 -3.37 15.47
CA ILE A 300 -7.90 -4.23 15.80
C ILE A 300 -7.94 -4.50 17.30
N ILE A 301 -7.71 -5.75 17.68
CA ILE A 301 -7.57 -6.14 19.08
C ILE A 301 -6.19 -5.69 19.59
N VAL A 302 -6.13 -5.03 20.75
CA VAL A 302 -4.88 -4.42 21.28
C VAL A 302 -3.69 -5.38 21.31
N ASP A 303 -3.95 -6.63 21.70
CA ASP A 303 -2.92 -7.66 21.90
C ASP A 303 -2.73 -8.58 20.67
N ASP A 304 -3.35 -8.25 19.53
CA ASP A 304 -3.16 -9.01 18.29
C ASP A 304 -1.86 -8.59 17.59
N ASP A 305 -0.83 -9.41 17.72
CA ASP A 305 0.47 -9.25 17.06
C ASP A 305 0.35 -9.19 15.52
N GLU A 306 -0.66 -9.85 14.94
CA GLU A 306 -0.92 -9.84 13.50
C GLU A 306 -1.67 -8.59 13.04
N LYS A 307 -2.27 -7.85 14.00
CA LYS A 307 -3.09 -6.66 13.75
C LYS A 307 -4.21 -6.92 12.73
N SER A 308 -4.87 -8.06 12.86
CA SER A 308 -5.98 -8.41 11.98
C SER A 308 -7.16 -7.45 12.15
N LEU A 309 -7.89 -7.21 11.07
CA LEU A 309 -9.09 -6.39 11.07
C LEU A 309 -10.31 -7.24 11.38
N TYR A 310 -11.07 -6.82 12.39
CA TYR A 310 -12.31 -7.45 12.80
C TYR A 310 -13.48 -6.49 12.60
N GLN A 311 -14.61 -7.02 12.16
CA GLN A 311 -15.83 -6.24 12.05
C GLN A 311 -16.39 -5.96 13.46
N VAL A 312 -16.65 -4.69 13.77
CA VAL A 312 -17.04 -4.24 15.10
C VAL A 312 -18.00 -3.05 15.01
N HIS A 313 -18.93 -2.95 15.96
CA HIS A 313 -19.72 -1.73 16.11
C HIS A 313 -18.87 -0.60 16.68
N ILE A 314 -19.11 0.63 16.24
CA ILE A 314 -18.52 1.85 16.81
C ILE A 314 -18.79 1.92 18.32
N ALA A 315 -19.97 1.49 18.78
CA ALA A 315 -20.33 1.46 20.19
C ALA A 315 -19.58 0.40 21.01
N CYS A 316 -18.96 -0.58 20.35
CA CYS A 316 -18.21 -1.68 20.98
C CYS A 316 -16.69 -1.51 20.85
N SER A 317 -16.21 -0.33 20.45
CA SER A 317 -14.79 -0.09 20.17
C SER A 317 -14.42 1.37 20.37
N GLU A 318 -13.14 1.65 20.57
CA GLU A 318 -12.62 2.99 20.82
C GLU A 318 -11.91 3.56 19.58
N LEU A 319 -11.75 4.89 19.54
CA LEU A 319 -10.93 5.53 18.51
C LEU A 319 -9.46 5.25 18.79
N ASN A 320 -8.70 4.98 17.73
CA ASN A 320 -7.25 4.92 17.85
C ASN A 320 -6.66 6.33 17.75
N ASP A 321 -6.56 7.02 18.89
CA ASP A 321 -6.04 8.40 18.97
C ASP A 321 -4.58 8.54 18.54
N SER A 322 -3.84 7.42 18.44
CA SER A 322 -2.46 7.43 17.91
C SER A 322 -2.39 7.61 16.39
N LEU A 323 -3.50 7.38 15.68
CA LEU A 323 -3.58 7.47 14.23
C LEU A 323 -4.21 8.80 13.81
N LYS A 324 -3.46 9.59 13.03
CA LYS A 324 -4.01 10.80 12.41
C LYS A 324 -5.14 10.44 11.45
N GLN A 325 -6.31 11.03 11.64
CA GLN A 325 -7.45 10.88 10.74
C GLN A 325 -7.19 11.66 9.44
N GLU A 326 -7.27 10.96 8.31
CA GLU A 326 -7.18 11.57 6.97
C GLU A 326 -8.58 11.72 6.37
N PRO A 327 -8.87 12.80 5.63
CA PRO A 327 -10.14 12.93 4.90
C PRO A 327 -10.36 11.74 3.97
N PHE A 328 -11.61 11.29 3.79
CA PHE A 328 -12.02 10.18 2.92
C PHE A 328 -11.56 8.76 3.35
N PHE A 329 -10.71 8.65 4.37
CA PHE A 329 -10.27 7.36 4.92
C PHE A 329 -10.86 7.12 6.31
N LYS A 330 -10.88 5.87 6.77
CA LYS A 330 -11.28 5.46 8.12
C LYS A 330 -10.12 4.75 8.78
N ASN A 331 -9.75 5.19 9.97
CA ASN A 331 -8.77 4.48 10.79
C ASN A 331 -9.45 3.27 11.48
N PRO A 332 -8.74 2.15 11.62
CA PRO A 332 -9.26 1.02 12.40
C PRO A 332 -9.45 1.44 13.86
N ARG A 333 -10.55 0.97 14.45
CA ARG A 333 -10.88 1.18 15.87
C ARG A 333 -10.09 0.24 16.76
N ILE A 334 -10.02 0.55 18.05
CA ILE A 334 -9.39 -0.31 19.06
C ILE A 334 -10.47 -1.16 19.72
N ILE A 335 -10.21 -2.46 19.84
CA ILE A 335 -11.05 -3.41 20.55
C ILE A 335 -10.25 -3.86 21.78
N ASP A 336 -10.81 -3.66 22.96
CA ASP A 336 -10.19 -4.13 24.20
C ASP A 336 -10.04 -5.66 24.15
N GLY A 337 -8.84 -6.15 24.45
CA GLY A 337 -8.60 -7.58 24.64
C GLY A 337 -9.26 -8.07 25.93
N GLU A 338 -9.69 -9.34 25.96
CA GLU A 338 -10.19 -10.00 27.18
C GLU A 338 -9.07 -10.36 28.17
#